data_AF-A0A1V4V2F8-F1
#
_entry.id   AF-A0A1V4V2F8-F1
#
_cell.length_a   1.000
_cell.length_b   1.000
_cell.length_c   1.000
_cell.angle_alpha   90.00
_cell.angle_beta   90.00
_cell.angle_gamma   90.00
#
_symmetry.space_group_name_H-M   'P 1'
#
loop_
_entity.id
_entity.type
_entity.pdbx_description
1 polymer ?
#
loop_
_entity_poly.entity_id
_entity_poly.type
_entity_poly.pdbx_seq_one_letter_code
_entity_poly.pdbx_strand_id
1 'polypeptide(L)'
;MDPNSPHLLNPLPLTIALRHVIRRRRQTFLSVLAVALAVSISIIFSSLINGQQQILTNLVEEKLPHVVVEPREGEDFIHLYNSLLDRIVSQPGLRSTAASLSTPATLSRKDKTKNALLKGADPLDIDKIYKIQGSLVRGDFVSVQQDRNAAIGVKLADSLELKLGDKLLATFPRSRSTDLTVAAIFQTGTPLDDRVAFVSLDTARNFRDEGDVINAVEISLNDIRQSVSLAGLISSWGYNARSWEEKNPEIMRAINIGGFWTRLSILLFMVVAFFGVASIMNLMVVEKTKEIGMLMAMGARTKDIRNIFLAESSLLGLIGAAAGSLLGLAGIYYLGRVPFEVAAGGSVITTLPLILNPWDILLLNIVVVALSMVAALYPARKASRIDPVIALRGG
;
A
#
# COMPACT_ATOMS: atom_id res chain seq x y z
N MET A 1 -46.10 -37.14 29.14
CA MET A 1 -44.69 -36.91 29.47
C MET A 1 -43.90 -38.01 28.81
N ASP A 2 -43.11 -37.68 27.80
CA ASP A 2 -42.20 -38.60 27.12
C ASP A 2 -40.78 -38.01 27.24
N PRO A 3 -39.78 -38.71 27.81
CA PRO A 3 -38.46 -38.14 28.09
C PRO A 3 -37.50 -38.16 26.89
N ASN A 4 -37.90 -38.71 25.74
CA ASN A 4 -36.99 -39.05 24.62
C ASN A 4 -37.41 -38.52 23.25
N SER A 5 -37.92 -37.28 23.15
CA SER A 5 -38.08 -36.63 21.85
C SER A 5 -36.88 -35.72 21.52
N PRO A 6 -35.94 -36.15 20.65
CA PRO A 6 -34.87 -35.27 20.18
C PRO A 6 -35.37 -34.42 18.99
N HIS A 7 -35.02 -33.12 19.00
CA HIS A 7 -34.92 -32.21 17.83
C HIS A 7 -36.03 -31.21 17.41
N LEU A 8 -37.15 -31.00 18.13
CA LEU A 8 -38.14 -29.99 17.70
C LEU A 8 -37.92 -28.53 18.17
N LEU A 9 -36.83 -28.22 18.89
CA LEU A 9 -36.61 -26.88 19.49
C LEU A 9 -35.46 -26.07 18.85
N ASN A 10 -34.99 -26.45 17.65
CA ASN A 10 -33.84 -25.78 17.02
C ASN A 10 -34.09 -24.40 16.34
N PRO A 11 -35.33 -23.89 16.10
CA PRO A 11 -35.49 -22.51 15.62
C PRO A 11 -35.85 -21.48 16.70
N LEU A 12 -36.07 -21.87 17.97
CA LEU A 12 -36.57 -20.93 18.99
C LEU A 12 -35.65 -19.73 19.25
N PRO A 13 -34.32 -19.88 19.45
CA PRO A 13 -33.47 -18.74 19.75
C PRO A 13 -33.38 -17.76 18.59
N LEU A 14 -33.27 -18.27 17.35
CA LEU A 14 -33.14 -17.47 16.14
C LEU A 14 -34.44 -16.73 15.80
N THR A 15 -35.59 -17.38 15.97
CA THR A 15 -36.91 -16.76 15.70
C THR A 15 -37.26 -15.69 16.74
N ILE A 16 -36.90 -15.90 18.02
CA ILE A 16 -37.06 -14.88 19.07
C ILE A 16 -36.11 -13.71 18.82
N ALA A 17 -34.84 -13.97 18.52
CA ALA A 17 -33.86 -12.93 18.18
C ALA A 17 -34.31 -12.11 16.96
N LEU A 18 -34.78 -12.75 15.89
CA LEU A 18 -35.30 -12.07 14.70
C LEU A 18 -36.52 -11.20 15.04
N ARG A 19 -37.43 -11.68 15.89
CA ARG A 19 -38.59 -10.91 16.35
C ARG A 19 -38.18 -9.70 17.19
N HIS A 20 -37.14 -9.81 18.01
CA HIS A 20 -36.58 -8.66 18.75
C HIS A 20 -35.99 -7.62 17.80
N VAL A 21 -35.14 -8.05 16.86
CA VAL A 21 -34.51 -7.19 15.84
C VAL A 21 -35.56 -6.44 15.01
N ILE A 22 -36.65 -7.11 14.59
CA ILE A 22 -37.67 -6.49 13.74
C ILE A 22 -38.61 -5.56 14.52
N ARG A 23 -39.04 -5.95 15.75
CA ARG A 23 -39.97 -5.13 16.53
C ARG A 23 -39.30 -3.92 17.19
N ARG A 24 -37.97 -3.95 17.42
CA ARG A 24 -37.23 -2.91 18.16
C ARG A 24 -36.47 -1.96 17.26
N ARG A 25 -37.19 -1.33 16.34
CA ARG A 25 -36.61 -0.50 15.26
C ARG A 25 -35.58 0.53 15.73
N ARG A 26 -35.80 1.23 16.85
CA ARG A 26 -34.85 2.25 17.34
C ARG A 26 -33.51 1.67 17.83
N GLN A 27 -33.54 0.64 18.69
CA GLN A 27 -32.32 0.04 19.28
C GLN A 27 -31.55 -0.77 18.24
N THR A 28 -32.27 -1.54 17.42
CA THR A 28 -31.69 -2.26 16.30
C THR A 28 -31.04 -1.29 15.32
N PHE A 29 -31.71 -0.18 14.98
CA PHE A 29 -31.14 0.84 14.11
C PHE A 29 -29.86 1.44 14.69
N LEU A 30 -29.84 1.84 15.98
CA LEU A 30 -28.63 2.39 16.61
C LEU A 30 -27.47 1.38 16.64
N SER A 31 -27.75 0.10 16.90
CA SER A 31 -26.71 -0.95 16.92
C SER A 31 -26.16 -1.22 15.53
N VAL A 32 -27.06 -1.40 14.56
CA VAL A 32 -26.71 -1.64 13.17
C VAL A 32 -25.94 -0.44 12.62
N LEU A 33 -26.36 0.79 12.94
CA LEU A 33 -25.66 2.01 12.52
C LEU A 33 -24.25 2.10 13.11
N ALA A 34 -24.07 1.81 14.41
CA ALA A 34 -22.75 1.84 15.04
C ALA A 34 -21.80 0.83 14.38
N VAL A 35 -22.26 -0.40 14.16
CA VAL A 35 -21.47 -1.45 13.47
C VAL A 35 -21.23 -1.07 12.01
N ALA A 36 -22.26 -0.63 11.29
CA ALA A 36 -22.17 -0.27 9.88
C ALA A 36 -21.21 0.89 9.64
N LEU A 37 -21.22 1.92 10.49
CA LEU A 37 -20.28 3.02 10.39
C LEU A 37 -18.84 2.55 10.63
N ALA A 38 -18.59 1.78 11.69
CA ALA A 38 -17.25 1.24 11.94
C ALA A 38 -16.73 0.40 10.77
N VAL A 39 -17.57 -0.47 10.21
CA VAL A 39 -17.24 -1.29 9.04
C VAL A 39 -16.98 -0.45 7.80
N SER A 40 -17.89 0.49 7.49
CA SER A 40 -17.76 1.34 6.30
C SER A 40 -16.50 2.20 6.33
N ILE A 41 -16.20 2.82 7.47
CA ILE A 41 -15.01 3.66 7.65
C ILE A 41 -13.75 2.80 7.56
N SER A 42 -13.74 1.61 8.17
CA SER A 42 -12.61 0.68 8.05
C SER A 42 -12.34 0.31 6.61
N ILE A 43 -13.38 -0.04 5.84
CA ILE A 43 -13.25 -0.42 4.42
C ILE A 43 -12.68 0.75 3.59
N ILE A 44 -13.23 1.96 3.75
CA ILE A 44 -12.76 3.15 3.03
C ILE A 44 -11.30 3.44 3.37
N PHE A 45 -10.94 3.38 4.67
CA PHE A 45 -9.61 3.71 5.14
C PHE A 45 -8.57 2.66 4.72
N SER A 46 -8.88 1.37 4.83
CA SER A 46 -8.04 0.29 4.31
C SER A 46 -7.86 0.42 2.79
N SER A 47 -8.91 0.78 2.05
CA SER A 47 -8.83 0.95 0.60
C SER A 47 -7.89 2.08 0.20
N LEU A 48 -7.90 3.18 0.95
CA LEU A 48 -7.01 4.32 0.74
C LEU A 48 -5.54 3.95 1.01
N ILE A 49 -5.26 3.22 2.09
CA ILE A 49 -3.88 2.82 2.41
C ILE A 49 -3.37 1.79 1.38
N ASN A 50 -4.20 0.81 1.02
CA ASN A 50 -3.86 -0.16 -0.03
C ASN A 50 -3.57 0.55 -1.37
N GLY A 51 -4.36 1.56 -1.73
CA GLY A 51 -4.11 2.36 -2.93
C GLY A 51 -2.81 3.15 -2.89
N GLN A 52 -2.47 3.75 -1.74
CA GLN A 52 -1.16 4.39 -1.56
C GLN A 52 -0.01 3.39 -1.69
N GLN A 53 -0.12 2.20 -1.08
CA GLN A 53 0.89 1.15 -1.18
C GLN A 53 1.05 0.65 -2.62
N GLN A 54 -0.04 0.52 -3.37
CA GLN A 54 0.02 0.13 -4.78
C GLN A 54 0.73 1.19 -5.63
N ILE A 55 0.53 2.49 -5.37
CA ILE A 55 1.27 3.54 -6.08
C ILE A 55 2.78 3.37 -5.87
N LEU A 56 3.21 3.14 -4.62
CA LEU A 56 4.62 2.93 -4.31
C LEU A 56 5.16 1.63 -4.93
N THR A 57 4.38 0.56 -4.90
CA THR A 57 4.78 -0.73 -5.47
C THR A 57 4.88 -0.66 -6.99
N ASN A 58 3.89 -0.06 -7.66
CA ASN A 58 3.92 0.19 -9.11
C ASN A 58 5.08 1.10 -9.51
N LEU A 59 5.40 2.10 -8.69
CA LEU A 59 6.55 2.97 -8.94
C LEU A 59 7.85 2.15 -8.99
N VAL A 60 8.02 1.21 -8.07
CA VAL A 60 9.19 0.31 -8.05
C VAL A 60 9.14 -0.66 -9.23
N GLU A 61 7.97 -1.26 -9.49
CA GLU A 61 7.79 -2.29 -10.52
C GLU A 61 8.02 -1.73 -11.94
N GLU A 62 7.56 -0.52 -12.20
CA GLU A 62 7.55 0.06 -13.55
C GLU A 62 8.67 1.07 -13.82
N LYS A 63 9.18 1.76 -12.79
CA LYS A 63 10.06 2.94 -12.98
C LYS A 63 11.36 2.91 -12.17
N LEU A 64 11.71 1.80 -11.52
CA LEU A 64 12.98 1.69 -10.78
C LEU A 64 13.68 0.36 -11.07
N PRO A 65 15.01 0.32 -10.91
CA PRO A 65 15.75 -0.94 -10.92
C PRO A 65 15.38 -1.78 -9.70
N HIS A 66 15.18 -3.07 -9.92
CA HIS A 66 14.84 -4.04 -8.87
C HIS A 66 16.08 -4.59 -8.18
N VAL A 67 17.20 -4.68 -8.91
CA VAL A 67 18.53 -4.99 -8.37
C VAL A 67 19.54 -4.04 -8.99
N VAL A 68 20.46 -3.53 -8.17
CA VAL A 68 21.60 -2.72 -8.62
C VAL A 68 22.88 -3.44 -8.19
N VAL A 69 23.72 -3.72 -9.17
CA VAL A 69 25.03 -4.37 -8.99
C VAL A 69 26.11 -3.30 -9.08
N GLU A 70 26.84 -3.12 -7.99
CA GLU A 70 27.96 -2.19 -7.87
C GLU A 70 29.29 -2.97 -7.90
N PRO A 71 30.43 -2.29 -8.11
CA PRO A 71 31.76 -2.90 -8.10
C PRO A 71 32.01 -3.65 -6.80
N ARG A 72 33.01 -4.52 -6.81
CA ARG A 72 33.42 -5.26 -5.62
C ARG A 72 33.92 -4.30 -4.54
N GLU A 73 33.93 -4.77 -3.30
CA GLU A 73 34.45 -3.96 -2.20
C GLU A 73 35.92 -3.56 -2.46
N GLY A 74 36.19 -2.24 -2.42
CA GLY A 74 37.51 -1.68 -2.73
C GLY A 74 37.77 -1.38 -4.22
N GLU A 75 36.83 -1.68 -5.12
CA GLU A 75 36.90 -1.32 -6.54
C GLU A 75 35.98 -0.13 -6.84
N ASP A 76 36.42 0.76 -7.74
CA ASP A 76 35.60 1.89 -8.21
C ASP A 76 34.75 1.52 -9.45
N PHE A 77 35.13 0.45 -10.16
CA PHE A 77 34.57 0.08 -11.45
C PHE A 77 34.41 -1.43 -11.64
N ILE A 78 33.46 -1.80 -12.50
CA ILE A 78 33.30 -3.14 -13.04
C ILE A 78 34.00 -3.17 -14.40
N HIS A 79 35.12 -3.88 -14.45
CA HIS A 79 35.81 -4.21 -15.70
C HIS A 79 35.17 -5.43 -16.36
N LEU A 80 35.28 -5.54 -17.69
CA LEU A 80 34.77 -6.68 -18.47
C LEU A 80 33.28 -6.99 -18.21
N TYR A 81 32.49 -5.94 -18.00
CA TYR A 81 31.09 -6.04 -17.58
C TYR A 81 30.20 -6.82 -18.57
N ASN A 82 30.59 -6.95 -19.83
CA ASN A 82 29.88 -7.79 -20.81
C ASN A 82 29.77 -9.25 -20.33
N SER A 83 30.83 -9.81 -19.74
CA SER A 83 30.80 -11.18 -19.18
C SER A 83 29.85 -11.31 -17.99
N LEU A 84 29.73 -10.24 -17.18
CA LEU A 84 28.77 -10.16 -16.10
C LEU A 84 27.34 -10.04 -16.65
N LEU A 85 27.13 -9.22 -17.68
CA LEU A 85 25.83 -9.09 -18.36
C LEU A 85 25.37 -10.42 -18.92
N ASP A 86 26.21 -11.16 -19.64
CA ASP A 86 25.87 -12.48 -20.19
C ASP A 86 25.41 -13.45 -19.07
N ARG A 87 26.09 -13.42 -17.93
CA ARG A 87 25.74 -14.23 -16.77
C ARG A 87 24.41 -13.81 -16.14
N ILE A 88 24.11 -12.50 -16.09
CA ILE A 88 22.83 -11.97 -15.59
C ILE A 88 21.70 -12.31 -16.56
N VAL A 89 21.93 -12.18 -17.86
CA VAL A 89 20.95 -12.48 -18.93
C VAL A 89 20.49 -13.93 -18.88
N SER A 90 21.34 -14.85 -18.43
CA SER A 90 20.98 -16.27 -18.26
C SER A 90 20.07 -16.56 -17.05
N GLN A 91 19.79 -15.59 -16.18
CA GLN A 91 18.97 -15.81 -14.98
C GLN A 91 17.47 -15.80 -15.29
N PRO A 92 16.68 -16.73 -14.70
CA PRO A 92 15.24 -16.74 -14.88
C PRO A 92 14.58 -15.50 -14.27
N GLY A 93 13.49 -15.03 -14.87
CA GLY A 93 12.73 -13.89 -14.34
C GLY A 93 13.29 -12.52 -14.72
N LEU A 94 14.38 -12.46 -15.49
CA LEU A 94 14.93 -11.20 -16.01
C LEU A 94 13.98 -10.54 -17.01
N ARG A 95 13.79 -9.21 -16.86
CA ARG A 95 13.04 -8.37 -17.80
C ARG A 95 13.96 -7.51 -18.65
N SER A 96 14.90 -6.80 -18.02
CA SER A 96 15.88 -5.96 -18.72
C SER A 96 17.09 -5.66 -17.86
N THR A 97 18.21 -5.31 -18.50
CA THR A 97 19.44 -4.86 -17.86
C THR A 97 19.94 -3.59 -18.52
N ALA A 98 20.57 -2.71 -17.76
CA ALA A 98 21.28 -1.55 -18.29
C ALA A 98 22.64 -1.41 -17.58
N ALA A 99 23.69 -1.26 -18.39
CA ALA A 99 25.00 -0.90 -17.89
C ALA A 99 25.09 0.63 -17.77
N SER A 100 25.61 1.12 -16.65
CA SER A 100 25.70 2.56 -16.43
C SER A 100 26.96 2.99 -15.68
N LEU A 101 27.43 4.19 -16.03
CA LEU A 101 28.53 4.88 -15.39
C LEU A 101 28.00 6.16 -14.75
N SER A 102 27.83 6.13 -13.43
CA SER A 102 27.30 7.25 -12.65
C SER A 102 28.43 8.04 -11.98
N THR A 103 28.48 9.34 -12.23
CA THR A 103 29.53 10.22 -11.71
C THR A 103 28.93 11.50 -11.13
N PRO A 104 29.27 11.89 -9.89
CA PRO A 104 28.88 13.19 -9.36
C PRO A 104 29.47 14.34 -10.19
N ALA A 105 28.63 15.30 -10.54
CA ALA A 105 29.01 16.49 -11.32
C ALA A 105 28.31 17.74 -10.77
N THR A 106 28.96 18.88 -10.90
CA THR A 106 28.32 20.19 -10.70
C THR A 106 27.90 20.71 -12.06
N LEU A 107 26.59 20.83 -12.27
CA LEU A 107 26.01 21.43 -13.45
C LEU A 107 25.86 22.94 -13.22
N SER A 108 26.30 23.74 -14.17
CA SER A 108 26.18 25.19 -14.10
C SER A 108 25.67 25.82 -15.39
N ARG A 109 24.90 26.89 -15.23
CA ARG A 109 24.47 27.77 -16.31
C ARG A 109 24.43 29.20 -15.79
N LYS A 110 25.23 30.07 -16.40
CA LYS A 110 25.45 31.45 -15.92
C LYS A 110 25.92 31.44 -14.45
N ASP A 111 25.15 32.07 -13.56
CA ASP A 111 25.37 32.19 -12.11
C ASP A 111 24.73 31.06 -11.29
N LYS A 112 23.94 30.18 -11.91
CA LYS A 112 23.25 29.08 -11.23
C LYS A 112 24.05 27.79 -11.28
N THR A 113 24.22 27.14 -10.13
CA THR A 113 24.93 25.88 -10.00
C THR A 113 24.12 24.87 -9.18
N LYS A 114 24.16 23.60 -9.58
CA LYS A 114 23.54 22.48 -8.87
C LYS A 114 24.41 21.24 -8.96
N ASN A 115 24.49 20.49 -7.87
CA ASN A 115 25.11 19.17 -7.89
C ASN A 115 24.10 18.16 -8.41
N ALA A 116 24.54 17.35 -9.36
CA ALA A 116 23.77 16.28 -9.98
C ALA A 116 24.63 15.02 -10.11
N LEU A 117 23.98 13.90 -10.35
CA LEU A 117 24.59 12.66 -10.77
C LEU A 117 24.47 12.58 -12.29
N LEU A 118 25.61 12.67 -12.97
CA LEU A 118 25.68 12.43 -14.40
C LEU A 118 25.73 10.93 -14.63
N LYS A 119 24.70 10.39 -15.28
CA LYS A 119 24.54 8.95 -15.49
C LYS A 119 24.68 8.63 -16.97
N GLY A 120 25.81 8.07 -17.34
CA GLY A 120 26.07 7.57 -18.69
C GLY A 120 25.51 6.18 -18.88
N ALA A 121 24.71 5.97 -19.91
CA ALA A 121 24.16 4.66 -20.27
C ALA A 121 23.63 4.67 -21.71
N ASP A 122 23.25 3.49 -22.22
CA ASP A 122 22.44 3.42 -23.44
C ASP A 122 21.00 3.87 -23.13
N PRO A 123 20.47 4.90 -23.83
CA PRO A 123 19.13 5.41 -23.56
C PRO A 123 18.03 4.37 -23.82
N LEU A 124 18.23 3.43 -24.74
CA LEU A 124 17.24 2.39 -25.04
C LEU A 124 17.14 1.36 -23.91
N ASP A 125 18.25 1.03 -23.26
CA ASP A 125 18.25 0.08 -22.15
C ASP A 125 17.76 0.72 -20.85
N ILE A 126 18.15 1.97 -20.58
CA ILE A 126 17.64 2.73 -19.44
C ILE A 126 16.14 2.96 -19.56
N ASP A 127 15.61 3.23 -20.76
CA ASP A 127 14.18 3.45 -20.94
C ASP A 127 13.36 2.18 -20.63
N LYS A 128 13.91 0.98 -20.85
CA LYS A 128 13.25 -0.27 -20.47
C LYS A 128 13.01 -0.37 -18.96
N ILE A 129 13.88 0.22 -18.15
CA ILE A 129 13.85 0.21 -16.67
C ILE A 129 13.05 1.38 -16.11
N TYR A 130 13.32 2.61 -16.57
CA TYR A 130 12.79 3.84 -15.96
C TYR A 130 11.58 4.44 -16.69
N LYS A 131 11.28 3.98 -17.92
CA LYS A 131 10.18 4.49 -18.77
C LYS A 131 10.23 6.02 -18.93
N ILE A 132 11.41 6.53 -19.26
CA ILE A 132 11.69 7.97 -19.38
C ILE A 132 10.97 8.55 -20.59
N GLN A 133 10.91 7.84 -21.71
CA GLN A 133 10.19 8.24 -22.92
C GLN A 133 8.72 8.55 -22.64
N GLY A 134 8.05 7.68 -21.88
CA GLY A 134 6.66 7.90 -21.44
C GLY A 134 6.48 9.01 -20.41
N SER A 135 7.58 9.53 -19.87
CA SER A 135 7.64 10.58 -18.85
C SER A 135 8.31 11.87 -19.37
N LEU A 136 8.42 12.03 -20.69
CA LEU A 136 9.02 13.22 -21.31
C LEU A 136 8.10 14.43 -21.23
N VAL A 137 8.68 15.57 -20.84
CA VAL A 137 8.02 16.87 -20.89
C VAL A 137 8.34 17.58 -22.20
N ARG A 138 9.61 17.52 -22.65
CA ARG A 138 10.10 18.13 -23.90
C ARG A 138 11.29 17.36 -24.47
N GLY A 139 11.45 17.40 -25.79
CA GLY A 139 12.59 16.81 -26.51
C GLY A 139 12.42 15.33 -26.79
N ASP A 140 13.53 14.65 -27.02
CA ASP A 140 13.57 13.21 -27.33
C ASP A 140 14.70 12.53 -26.53
N PHE A 141 14.35 11.52 -25.74
CA PHE A 141 15.33 10.81 -24.93
C PHE A 141 16.32 9.97 -25.76
N VAL A 142 15.94 9.50 -26.97
CA VAL A 142 16.86 8.74 -27.83
C VAL A 142 18.02 9.61 -28.30
N SER A 143 17.79 10.92 -28.49
CA SER A 143 18.82 11.87 -28.91
C SER A 143 20.01 11.98 -27.94
N VAL A 144 19.87 11.49 -26.71
CA VAL A 144 20.96 11.36 -25.73
C VAL A 144 22.08 10.42 -26.20
N GLN A 145 21.81 9.52 -27.15
CA GLN A 145 22.82 8.67 -27.76
C GLN A 145 23.89 9.47 -28.53
N GLN A 146 23.56 10.68 -28.97
CA GLN A 146 24.53 11.58 -29.59
C GLN A 146 25.48 12.18 -28.55
N ASP A 147 26.73 12.42 -28.95
CA ASP A 147 27.74 12.95 -28.03
C ASP A 147 27.32 14.30 -27.43
N ARG A 148 27.54 14.47 -26.12
CA ARG A 148 27.26 15.68 -25.33
C ARG A 148 25.79 16.10 -25.26
N ASN A 149 24.86 15.25 -25.66
CA ASN A 149 23.45 15.46 -25.37
C ASN A 149 23.12 14.94 -23.98
N ALA A 150 22.29 15.70 -23.26
CA ALA A 150 21.85 15.35 -21.92
C ALA A 150 20.33 15.42 -21.80
N ALA A 151 19.75 14.41 -21.14
CA ALA A 151 18.39 14.48 -20.65
C ALA A 151 18.38 14.87 -19.17
N ILE A 152 17.67 15.95 -18.84
CA ILE A 152 17.70 16.57 -17.52
C ILE A 152 16.34 16.41 -16.85
N GLY A 153 16.34 16.05 -15.56
CA GLY A 153 15.11 16.02 -14.77
C GLY A 153 14.47 17.41 -14.64
N VAL A 154 13.14 17.48 -14.62
CA VAL A 154 12.41 18.77 -14.65
C VAL A 154 12.77 19.70 -13.49
N LYS A 155 12.96 19.20 -12.27
CA LYS A 155 13.30 20.04 -11.09
C LYS A 155 14.73 20.57 -11.17
N LEU A 156 15.64 19.77 -11.73
CA LEU A 156 17.00 20.18 -12.01
C LEU A 156 17.04 21.25 -13.12
N ALA A 157 16.24 21.05 -14.18
CA ALA A 157 16.09 22.01 -15.27
C ALA A 157 15.51 23.34 -14.78
N ASP A 158 14.45 23.32 -13.98
CA ASP A 158 13.83 24.51 -13.40
C ASP A 158 14.80 25.29 -12.50
N SER A 159 15.54 24.57 -11.66
CA SER A 159 16.55 25.17 -10.76
C SER A 159 17.66 25.92 -11.52
N LEU A 160 18.03 25.43 -12.70
CA LEU A 160 19.07 26.03 -13.56
C LEU A 160 18.48 26.92 -14.68
N GLU A 161 17.15 27.09 -14.70
CA GLU A 161 16.37 27.77 -15.76
C GLU A 161 16.72 27.29 -17.17
N LEU A 162 16.90 25.98 -17.32
CA LEU A 162 17.26 25.34 -18.58
C LEU A 162 16.04 25.19 -19.49
N LYS A 163 16.27 25.42 -20.79
CA LYS A 163 15.33 25.08 -21.86
C LYS A 163 15.94 24.04 -22.79
N LEU A 164 15.08 23.40 -23.58
CA LEU A 164 15.54 22.49 -24.64
C LEU A 164 16.49 23.23 -25.59
N GLY A 165 17.63 22.63 -25.90
CA GLY A 165 18.69 23.21 -26.74
C GLY A 165 19.69 24.11 -26.00
N ASP A 166 19.46 24.43 -24.73
CA ASP A 166 20.42 25.21 -23.95
C ASP A 166 21.71 24.42 -23.72
N LYS A 167 22.82 25.14 -23.65
CA LYS A 167 24.11 24.58 -23.19
C LYS A 167 24.25 24.76 -21.68
N LEU A 168 24.80 23.76 -21.01
CA LEU A 168 25.17 23.78 -19.61
C LEU A 168 26.57 23.21 -19.43
N LEU A 169 27.29 23.71 -18.43
CA LEU A 169 28.63 23.25 -18.13
C LEU A 169 28.56 22.16 -17.05
N ALA A 170 29.06 20.97 -17.33
CA ALA A 170 29.24 19.91 -16.35
C ALA A 170 30.69 19.93 -15.85
N THR A 171 30.88 20.18 -14.55
CA THR A 171 32.18 20.18 -13.90
C THR A 171 32.30 18.96 -12.99
N PHE A 172 33.41 18.22 -13.12
CA PHE A 172 33.64 17.00 -12.38
C PHE A 172 34.74 17.21 -11.33
N PRO A 173 34.63 16.59 -10.14
CA PRO A 173 35.72 16.57 -9.19
C PRO A 173 36.96 15.92 -9.84
N ARG A 174 38.05 16.68 -9.99
CA ARG A 174 39.34 16.21 -10.55
C ARG A 174 39.33 15.87 -12.06
N SER A 175 38.37 16.34 -12.85
CA SER A 175 38.40 16.22 -14.31
C SER A 175 38.03 17.55 -15.01
N ARG A 176 38.12 17.57 -16.34
CA ARG A 176 37.83 18.75 -17.17
C ARG A 176 36.33 19.06 -17.19
N SER A 177 35.98 20.34 -17.14
CA SER A 177 34.61 20.78 -17.39
C SER A 177 34.25 20.59 -18.86
N THR A 178 33.02 20.15 -19.14
CA THR A 178 32.55 19.95 -20.52
C THR A 178 31.14 20.53 -20.71
N ASP A 179 30.91 21.08 -21.89
CA ASP A 179 29.59 21.56 -22.31
C ASP A 179 28.69 20.40 -22.71
N LEU A 180 27.49 20.38 -22.15
CA LEU A 180 26.38 19.51 -22.50
C LEU A 180 25.25 20.34 -23.11
N THR A 181 24.52 19.74 -24.05
CA THR A 181 23.32 20.33 -24.65
C THR A 181 22.08 19.63 -24.11
N VAL A 182 21.08 20.39 -23.66
CA VAL A 182 19.81 19.83 -23.18
C VAL A 182 19.01 19.29 -24.36
N ALA A 183 18.97 17.97 -24.49
CA ALA A 183 18.29 17.29 -25.59
C ALA A 183 16.91 16.73 -25.19
N ALA A 184 16.68 16.55 -23.89
CA ALA A 184 15.38 16.20 -23.35
C ALA A 184 15.19 16.71 -21.90
N ILE A 185 13.93 16.92 -21.52
CA ILE A 185 13.53 17.20 -20.14
C ILE A 185 12.46 16.18 -19.75
N PHE A 186 12.67 15.46 -18.64
CA PHE A 186 11.78 14.39 -18.18
C PHE A 186 11.24 14.63 -16.76
N GLN A 187 10.11 14.00 -16.46
CA GLN A 187 9.47 14.04 -15.15
C GLN A 187 8.94 12.64 -14.77
N THR A 188 9.78 11.86 -14.11
CA THR A 188 9.45 10.52 -13.61
C THR A 188 8.72 10.52 -12.28
N GLY A 189 8.65 11.67 -11.58
CA GLY A 189 8.16 11.82 -10.20
C GLY A 189 8.89 10.98 -9.17
N THR A 190 10.13 10.60 -9.50
CA THR A 190 11.08 9.98 -8.58
C THR A 190 12.15 11.00 -8.20
N PRO A 191 13.07 10.68 -7.27
CA PRO A 191 14.23 11.53 -6.99
C PRO A 191 15.14 11.83 -8.19
N LEU A 192 14.99 11.11 -9.31
CA LEU A 192 15.75 11.36 -10.56
C LEU A 192 15.50 12.77 -11.10
N ASP A 193 14.28 13.30 -10.95
CA ASP A 193 13.85 14.57 -11.53
C ASP A 193 14.65 15.78 -10.99
N ASP A 194 15.25 15.64 -9.81
CA ASP A 194 16.02 16.69 -9.13
C ASP A 194 17.53 16.43 -9.17
N ARG A 195 17.95 15.18 -9.34
CA ARG A 195 19.33 14.77 -9.06
C ARG A 195 20.07 14.15 -10.23
N VAL A 196 19.40 13.77 -11.33
CA VAL A 196 20.03 13.00 -12.41
C VAL A 196 20.00 13.74 -13.75
N ALA A 197 21.14 13.70 -14.43
CA ALA A 197 21.30 14.05 -15.83
C ALA A 197 21.79 12.81 -16.59
N PHE A 198 20.99 12.31 -17.54
CA PHE A 198 21.40 11.19 -18.38
C PHE A 198 22.21 11.67 -19.57
N VAL A 199 23.29 10.96 -19.88
CA VAL A 199 24.11 11.16 -21.08
C VAL A 199 24.39 9.79 -21.72
N SER A 200 24.97 9.76 -22.93
CA SER A 200 25.47 8.51 -23.50
C SER A 200 26.57 7.90 -22.61
N LEU A 201 26.71 6.57 -22.67
CA LEU A 201 27.77 5.86 -21.95
C LEU A 201 29.17 6.36 -22.38
N ASP A 202 29.35 6.59 -23.68
CA ASP A 202 30.60 7.09 -24.25
C ASP A 202 30.93 8.50 -23.75
N THR A 203 29.93 9.39 -23.70
CA THR A 203 30.08 10.74 -23.15
C THR A 203 30.54 10.69 -21.68
N ALA A 204 29.97 9.81 -20.85
CA ALA A 204 30.39 9.67 -19.45
C ALA A 204 31.83 9.12 -19.30
N ARG A 205 32.22 8.15 -20.13
CA ARG A 205 33.58 7.57 -20.14
C ARG A 205 34.63 8.61 -20.55
N ASN A 206 34.37 9.31 -21.66
CA ASN A 206 35.24 10.36 -22.17
C ASN A 206 35.47 11.49 -21.15
N PHE A 207 34.48 11.79 -20.31
CA PHE A 207 34.59 12.86 -19.31
C PHE A 207 35.37 12.47 -18.06
N ARG A 208 35.40 11.18 -17.73
CA ARG A 208 36.17 10.65 -16.62
C ARG A 208 37.61 10.26 -16.99
N ASP A 209 37.93 10.26 -18.29
CA ASP A 209 39.18 9.69 -18.84
C ASP A 209 39.35 8.21 -18.47
N GLU A 210 38.22 7.51 -18.39
CA GLU A 210 38.15 6.10 -18.03
C GLU A 210 37.87 5.26 -19.28
N GLY A 211 38.45 4.05 -19.32
CA GLY A 211 38.30 3.13 -20.46
C GLY A 211 36.92 2.48 -20.54
N ASP A 212 36.88 1.24 -21.06
CA ASP A 212 35.65 0.46 -21.17
C ASP A 212 35.20 -0.09 -19.80
N VAL A 213 34.69 0.80 -18.95
CA VAL A 213 34.27 0.53 -17.58
C VAL A 213 32.88 1.07 -17.29
N ILE A 214 32.27 0.53 -16.24
CA ILE A 214 30.99 0.98 -15.66
C ILE A 214 31.09 0.89 -14.12
N ASN A 215 30.13 1.46 -13.39
CA ASN A 215 30.06 1.29 -11.93
C ASN A 215 28.68 0.90 -11.42
N ALA A 216 27.73 0.63 -12.32
CA ALA A 216 26.47 0.02 -11.95
C ALA A 216 25.91 -0.82 -13.10
N VAL A 217 25.44 -2.03 -12.79
CA VAL A 217 24.49 -2.77 -13.64
C VAL A 217 23.13 -2.72 -12.97
N GLU A 218 22.14 -2.20 -13.70
CA GLU A 218 20.78 -2.06 -13.21
C GLU A 218 19.89 -3.10 -13.86
N ILE A 219 19.07 -3.75 -13.03
CA ILE A 219 18.33 -4.93 -13.42
C ILE A 219 16.85 -4.72 -13.08
N SER A 220 15.98 -4.99 -14.04
CA SER A 220 14.54 -5.12 -13.84
C SER A 220 14.13 -6.58 -14.03
N LEU A 221 13.21 -7.03 -13.19
CA LEU A 221 12.67 -8.38 -13.12
C LEU A 221 11.18 -8.38 -13.49
N ASN A 222 10.67 -9.54 -13.88
CA ASN A 222 9.24 -9.76 -14.08
C ASN A 222 8.48 -9.86 -12.74
N ASP A 223 9.17 -10.18 -11.65
CA ASP A 223 8.62 -10.21 -10.29
C ASP A 223 9.61 -9.56 -9.32
N ILE A 224 9.21 -8.41 -8.75
CA ILE A 224 10.03 -7.64 -7.79
C ILE A 224 10.40 -8.45 -6.55
N ARG A 225 9.63 -9.50 -6.19
CA ARG A 225 9.90 -10.35 -5.03
C ARG A 225 11.14 -11.21 -5.18
N GLN A 226 11.59 -11.43 -6.42
CA GLN A 226 12.83 -12.18 -6.70
C GLN A 226 14.09 -11.33 -6.53
N SER A 227 13.95 -10.01 -6.36
CA SER A 227 15.07 -9.07 -6.25
C SER A 227 16.07 -9.43 -5.15
N VAL A 228 15.60 -9.80 -3.95
CA VAL A 228 16.46 -10.21 -2.83
C VAL A 228 17.23 -11.49 -3.16
N SER A 229 16.56 -12.47 -3.76
CA SER A 229 17.20 -13.74 -4.15
C SER A 229 18.25 -13.57 -5.24
N LEU A 230 17.98 -12.73 -6.25
CA LEU A 230 18.93 -12.45 -7.32
C LEU A 230 20.11 -11.61 -6.81
N ALA A 231 19.85 -10.60 -5.95
CA ALA A 231 20.90 -9.83 -5.32
C ALA A 231 21.83 -10.74 -4.49
N GLY A 232 21.29 -11.66 -3.70
CA GLY A 232 22.08 -12.65 -2.96
C GLY A 232 22.92 -13.55 -3.88
N LEU A 233 22.36 -13.99 -5.01
CA LEU A 233 23.09 -14.79 -6.00
C LEU A 233 24.25 -14.01 -6.62
N ILE A 234 24.03 -12.77 -7.06
CA ILE A 234 25.08 -11.94 -7.67
C ILE A 234 26.15 -11.57 -6.63
N SER A 235 25.75 -11.34 -5.38
CA SER A 235 26.69 -11.12 -4.27
C SER A 235 27.57 -12.33 -4.00
N SER A 236 27.08 -13.56 -4.22
CA SER A 236 27.92 -14.78 -4.16
C SER A 236 29.00 -14.83 -5.25
N TRP A 237 28.88 -14.02 -6.31
CA TRP A 237 29.91 -13.88 -7.37
C TRP A 237 30.97 -12.83 -7.02
N GLY A 238 30.88 -12.23 -5.83
CA GLY A 238 31.82 -11.24 -5.29
C GLY A 238 31.49 -9.78 -5.61
N TYR A 239 30.36 -9.50 -6.27
CA TYR A 239 29.92 -8.13 -6.55
C TYR A 239 29.05 -7.57 -5.42
N ASN A 240 28.94 -6.25 -5.32
CA ASN A 240 28.02 -5.62 -4.38
C ASN A 240 26.63 -5.48 -5.01
N ALA A 241 25.80 -6.53 -4.93
CA ALA A 241 24.44 -6.48 -5.43
C ALA A 241 23.43 -6.20 -4.31
N ARG A 242 22.57 -5.19 -4.51
CA ARG A 242 21.53 -4.81 -3.56
C ARG A 242 20.16 -4.82 -4.22
N SER A 243 19.17 -5.29 -3.48
CA SER A 243 17.76 -5.24 -3.89
C SER A 243 17.23 -3.79 -3.84
N TRP A 244 16.10 -3.54 -4.51
CA TRP A 244 15.41 -2.26 -4.43
C TRP A 244 14.99 -1.92 -2.99
N GLU A 245 14.71 -2.92 -2.17
CA GLU A 245 14.31 -2.79 -0.76
C GLU A 245 15.45 -2.14 0.05
N GLU A 246 16.69 -2.57 -0.20
CA GLU A 246 17.89 -2.02 0.43
C GLU A 246 18.30 -0.67 -0.16
N LYS A 247 18.14 -0.48 -1.48
CA LYS A 247 18.46 0.79 -2.15
C LYS A 247 17.45 1.90 -1.85
N ASN A 248 16.20 1.55 -1.53
CA ASN A 248 15.12 2.49 -1.28
C ASN A 248 14.45 2.25 0.09
N PRO A 249 15.20 2.39 1.20
CA PRO A 249 14.68 2.09 2.54
C PRO A 249 13.49 2.98 2.91
N GLU A 250 13.41 4.20 2.36
CA GLU A 250 12.27 5.10 2.61
C GLU A 250 10.97 4.61 1.97
N ILE A 251 11.03 4.02 0.77
CA ILE A 251 9.86 3.38 0.15
C ILE A 251 9.41 2.20 1.00
N MET A 252 10.35 1.35 1.42
CA MET A 252 10.05 0.19 2.25
C MET A 252 9.47 0.59 3.62
N ARG A 253 10.03 1.65 4.24
CA ARG A 253 9.47 2.25 5.47
C ARG A 253 8.05 2.74 5.25
N ALA A 254 7.78 3.45 4.16
CA ALA A 254 6.44 3.93 3.85
C ALA A 254 5.44 2.77 3.67
N ILE A 255 5.82 1.70 2.96
CA ILE A 255 4.99 0.49 2.80
C ILE A 255 4.72 -0.17 4.15
N ASN A 256 5.76 -0.38 4.96
CA ASN A 256 5.65 -1.03 6.27
C ASN A 256 4.82 -0.22 7.27
N ILE A 257 5.03 1.10 7.30
CA ILE A 257 4.25 2.04 8.12
C ILE A 257 2.78 2.02 7.68
N GLY A 258 2.49 2.04 6.38
CA GLY A 258 1.13 1.90 5.87
C GLY A 258 0.46 0.60 6.31
N GLY A 259 1.17 -0.52 6.27
CA GLY A 259 0.65 -1.82 6.74
C GLY A 259 0.35 -1.82 8.24
N PHE A 260 1.17 -1.15 9.05
CA PHE A 260 0.91 -0.96 10.47
C PHE A 260 -0.34 -0.11 10.72
N TRP A 261 -0.48 1.05 10.06
CA TRP A 261 -1.66 1.91 10.19
C TRP A 261 -2.95 1.24 9.72
N THR A 262 -2.88 0.39 8.70
CA THR A 262 -4.02 -0.43 8.25
C THR A 262 -4.50 -1.35 9.37
N ARG A 263 -3.60 -2.12 10.00
CA ARG A 263 -3.97 -3.01 11.11
C ARG A 263 -4.45 -2.24 12.35
N LEU A 264 -3.81 -1.11 12.67
CA LEU A 264 -4.17 -0.29 13.82
C LEU A 264 -5.55 0.35 13.66
N SER A 265 -5.86 0.92 12.50
CA SER A 265 -7.15 1.55 12.24
C SER A 265 -8.30 0.55 12.31
N ILE A 266 -8.15 -0.63 11.69
CA ILE A 266 -9.12 -1.73 11.80
C ILE A 266 -9.35 -2.05 13.27
N LEU A 267 -8.30 -2.28 14.07
CA LEU A 267 -8.42 -2.55 15.50
C LEU A 267 -9.23 -1.47 16.24
N LEU A 268 -8.93 -0.18 16.02
CA LEU A 268 -9.62 0.93 16.68
C LEU A 268 -11.11 0.99 16.31
N PHE A 269 -11.45 0.87 15.04
CA PHE A 269 -12.85 0.88 14.60
C PHE A 269 -13.61 -0.33 15.13
N MET A 270 -12.96 -1.49 15.21
CA MET A 270 -13.52 -2.69 15.83
C MET A 270 -13.81 -2.49 17.32
N VAL A 271 -12.91 -1.86 18.07
CA VAL A 271 -13.12 -1.54 19.49
C VAL A 271 -14.32 -0.60 19.67
N VAL A 272 -14.47 0.41 18.81
CA VAL A 272 -15.64 1.30 18.82
C VAL A 272 -16.93 0.52 18.56
N ALA A 273 -16.94 -0.36 17.55
CA ALA A 273 -18.08 -1.22 17.26
C ALA A 273 -18.42 -2.15 18.43
N PHE A 274 -17.41 -2.76 19.07
CA PHE A 274 -17.56 -3.62 20.24
C PHE A 274 -18.28 -2.90 21.38
N PHE A 275 -17.82 -1.70 21.75
CA PHE A 275 -18.46 -0.93 22.82
C PHE A 275 -19.87 -0.48 22.44
N GLY A 276 -20.10 -0.13 21.18
CA GLY A 276 -21.45 0.19 20.67
C GLY A 276 -22.43 -0.96 20.87
N VAL A 277 -22.06 -2.16 20.43
CA VAL A 277 -22.89 -3.37 20.59
C VAL A 277 -23.05 -3.74 22.07
N ALA A 278 -21.97 -3.73 22.86
CA ALA A 278 -22.02 -4.07 24.27
C ALA A 278 -22.94 -3.12 25.07
N SER A 279 -22.88 -1.82 24.78
CA SER A 279 -23.68 -0.79 25.45
C SER A 279 -25.17 -0.99 25.19
N ILE A 280 -25.54 -1.22 23.92
CA ILE A 280 -26.94 -1.44 23.56
C ILE A 280 -27.44 -2.77 24.10
N MET A 281 -26.60 -3.81 24.08
CA MET A 281 -26.97 -5.10 24.63
C MET A 281 -27.17 -5.04 26.14
N ASN A 282 -26.33 -4.32 26.89
CA ASN A 282 -26.51 -4.10 28.33
C ASN A 282 -27.80 -3.32 28.63
N LEU A 283 -28.11 -2.29 27.85
CA LEU A 283 -29.38 -1.56 27.95
C LEU A 283 -30.57 -2.52 27.74
N MET A 284 -30.50 -3.40 26.73
CA MET A 284 -31.56 -4.37 26.48
C MET A 284 -31.76 -5.35 27.63
N VAL A 285 -30.71 -5.77 28.34
CA VAL A 285 -30.86 -6.63 29.52
C VAL A 285 -31.67 -5.91 30.60
N VAL A 286 -31.36 -4.64 30.88
CA VAL A 286 -32.02 -3.86 31.93
C VAL A 286 -33.50 -3.66 31.61
N GLU A 287 -33.82 -3.18 30.40
CA GLU A 287 -35.21 -2.93 29.98
C GLU A 287 -36.06 -4.20 29.94
N LYS A 288 -35.43 -5.37 29.78
CA LYS A 288 -36.12 -6.66 29.56
C LYS A 288 -36.02 -7.63 30.71
N THR A 289 -35.58 -7.16 31.88
CA THR A 289 -35.53 -7.94 33.11
C THR A 289 -36.85 -8.68 33.39
N LYS A 290 -38.00 -8.01 33.25
CA LYS A 290 -39.35 -8.60 33.43
C LYS A 290 -39.67 -9.71 32.41
N GLU A 291 -39.37 -9.49 31.14
CA GLU A 291 -39.60 -10.48 30.07
C GLU A 291 -38.72 -11.72 30.23
N ILE A 292 -37.45 -11.52 30.61
CA ILE A 292 -36.52 -12.60 30.92
C ILE A 292 -37.02 -13.40 32.13
N GLY A 293 -37.50 -12.73 33.17
CA GLY A 293 -38.13 -13.36 34.34
C GLY A 293 -39.33 -14.23 33.99
N MET A 294 -40.22 -13.75 33.11
CA MET A 294 -41.36 -14.55 32.60
C MET A 294 -40.90 -15.79 31.83
N LEU A 295 -39.90 -15.66 30.94
CA LEU A 295 -39.35 -16.80 30.20
C LEU A 295 -38.78 -17.87 31.15
N MET A 296 -38.04 -17.45 32.18
CA MET A 296 -37.48 -18.37 33.17
C MET A 296 -38.57 -19.02 34.03
N ALA A 297 -39.62 -18.28 34.41
CA ALA A 297 -40.78 -18.83 35.13
C ALA A 297 -41.56 -19.87 34.30
N MET A 298 -41.54 -19.75 32.97
CA MET A 298 -42.10 -20.77 32.05
C MET A 298 -41.16 -21.96 31.80
N GLY A 299 -39.97 -21.99 32.41
CA GLY A 299 -39.03 -23.11 32.33
C GLY A 299 -37.83 -22.92 31.39
N ALA A 300 -37.59 -21.71 30.87
CA ALA A 300 -36.38 -21.44 30.08
C ALA A 300 -35.11 -21.59 30.92
N ARG A 301 -34.10 -22.31 30.40
CA ARG A 301 -32.82 -22.50 31.08
C ARG A 301 -31.92 -21.28 30.87
N THR A 302 -30.95 -21.09 31.75
CA THR A 302 -29.92 -20.04 31.61
C THR A 302 -29.14 -20.10 30.29
N LYS A 303 -28.92 -21.31 29.76
CA LYS A 303 -28.32 -21.52 28.43
C LYS A 303 -29.21 -21.01 27.30
N ASP A 304 -30.53 -21.12 27.42
CA ASP A 304 -31.49 -20.69 26.40
C ASP A 304 -31.51 -19.16 26.32
N ILE A 305 -31.56 -18.49 27.48
CA ILE A 305 -31.46 -17.04 27.58
C ILE A 305 -30.13 -16.55 26.96
N ARG A 306 -29.00 -17.17 27.32
CA ARG A 306 -27.69 -16.80 26.76
C ARG A 306 -27.65 -16.95 25.24
N ASN A 307 -28.20 -18.04 24.71
CA ASN A 307 -28.20 -18.31 23.27
C ASN A 307 -29.09 -17.33 22.49
N ILE A 308 -30.20 -16.85 23.08
CA ILE A 308 -31.04 -15.80 22.47
C ILE A 308 -30.20 -14.52 22.27
N PHE A 309 -29.52 -14.06 23.31
CA PHE A 309 -28.70 -12.83 23.23
C PHE A 309 -27.49 -12.98 22.28
N LEU A 310 -26.87 -14.16 22.23
CA LEU A 310 -25.79 -14.44 21.27
C LEU A 310 -26.30 -14.49 19.82
N ALA A 311 -27.47 -15.09 19.58
CA ALA A 311 -28.09 -15.09 18.26
C ALA A 311 -28.49 -13.67 17.83
N GLU A 312 -28.99 -12.87 18.76
CA GLU A 312 -29.36 -11.48 18.53
C GLU A 312 -28.14 -10.62 18.18
N SER A 313 -27.03 -10.73 18.91
CA SER A 313 -25.81 -10.00 18.53
C SER A 313 -25.18 -10.48 17.23
N SER A 314 -25.29 -11.78 16.93
CA SER A 314 -24.82 -12.32 15.65
C SER A 314 -25.62 -11.73 14.48
N LEU A 315 -26.95 -11.66 14.61
CA LEU A 315 -27.83 -11.03 13.62
C LEU A 315 -27.53 -9.54 13.46
N LEU A 316 -27.37 -8.81 14.57
CA LEU A 316 -27.01 -7.39 14.54
C LEU A 316 -25.64 -7.17 13.88
N GLY A 317 -24.65 -8.01 14.21
CA GLY A 317 -23.33 -8.00 13.59
C GLY A 317 -23.38 -8.28 12.09
N LEU A 318 -24.16 -9.27 11.65
CA LEU A 318 -24.34 -9.61 10.24
C LEU A 318 -25.02 -8.49 9.45
N ILE A 319 -26.12 -7.95 9.97
CA ILE A 319 -26.86 -6.85 9.32
C ILE A 319 -25.99 -5.59 9.29
N GLY A 320 -25.31 -5.27 10.39
CA GLY A 320 -24.37 -4.15 10.48
C GLY A 320 -23.19 -4.29 9.53
N ALA A 321 -22.60 -5.49 9.43
CA ALA A 321 -21.51 -5.80 8.51
C ALA A 321 -21.95 -5.67 7.05
N ALA A 322 -23.12 -6.20 6.70
CA ALA A 322 -23.68 -6.08 5.34
C ALA A 322 -23.99 -4.62 5.00
N ALA A 323 -24.69 -3.89 5.88
CA ALA A 323 -25.00 -2.48 5.68
C ALA A 323 -23.73 -1.63 5.61
N GLY A 324 -22.76 -1.87 6.49
CA GLY A 324 -21.47 -1.18 6.50
C GLY A 324 -20.63 -1.47 5.27
N SER A 325 -20.63 -2.71 4.78
CA SER A 325 -19.98 -3.06 3.52
C SER A 325 -20.60 -2.31 2.34
N LEU A 326 -21.93 -2.28 2.25
CA LEU A 326 -22.64 -1.53 1.22
C LEU A 326 -22.33 -0.02 1.29
N LEU A 327 -22.35 0.55 2.50
CA LEU A 327 -22.01 1.97 2.72
C LEU A 327 -20.53 2.26 2.40
N GLY A 328 -19.61 1.37 2.75
CA GLY A 328 -18.18 1.50 2.44
C GLY A 328 -17.93 1.43 0.95
N LEU A 329 -18.54 0.48 0.25
CA LEU A 329 -18.45 0.36 -1.22
C LEU A 329 -19.07 1.56 -1.93
N ALA A 330 -20.23 2.03 -1.48
CA ALA A 330 -20.85 3.25 -1.99
C ALA A 330 -19.92 4.45 -1.74
N GLY A 331 -19.37 4.58 -0.53
CA GLY A 331 -18.40 5.61 -0.17
C GLY A 331 -17.20 5.62 -1.10
N ILE A 332 -16.58 4.46 -1.33
CA ILE A 332 -15.45 4.32 -2.26
C ILE A 332 -15.84 4.72 -3.69
N TYR A 333 -17.01 4.30 -4.16
CA TYR A 333 -17.51 4.68 -5.47
C TYR A 333 -17.70 6.20 -5.63
N TYR A 334 -18.17 6.90 -4.60
CA TYR A 334 -18.31 8.36 -4.63
C TYR A 334 -16.97 9.07 -4.45
N LEU A 335 -16.16 8.65 -3.46
CA LEU A 335 -14.85 9.23 -3.15
C LEU A 335 -13.85 9.05 -4.29
N GLY A 336 -13.89 7.92 -5.00
CA GLY A 336 -13.03 7.66 -6.16
C GLY A 336 -13.30 8.56 -7.36
N ARG A 337 -14.43 9.29 -7.39
CA ARG A 337 -14.74 10.30 -8.42
C ARG A 337 -14.36 11.72 -8.03
N VAL A 338 -13.98 11.95 -6.78
CA VAL A 338 -13.55 13.27 -6.34
C VAL A 338 -12.20 13.54 -7.01
N PRO A 339 -12.08 14.63 -7.79
CA PRO A 339 -10.81 14.98 -8.42
C PRO A 339 -9.81 15.28 -7.30
N PHE A 340 -8.70 14.56 -7.33
CA PHE A 340 -7.60 14.71 -6.38
C PHE A 340 -6.34 14.79 -7.21
N GLU A 341 -5.82 16.01 -7.41
CA GLU A 341 -4.62 16.24 -8.19
C GLU A 341 -3.39 16.20 -7.29
N VAL A 342 -2.67 15.08 -7.32
CA VAL A 342 -1.34 15.00 -6.71
C VAL A 342 -0.36 14.42 -7.72
N ALA A 343 0.73 15.13 -7.95
CA ALA A 343 1.86 14.62 -8.72
C ALA A 343 2.58 13.56 -7.89
N ALA A 344 2.43 12.29 -8.28
CA ALA A 344 3.13 11.16 -7.67
C ALA A 344 3.60 10.19 -8.76
N GLY A 345 4.88 9.83 -8.75
CA GLY A 345 5.44 8.86 -9.71
C GLY A 345 5.44 9.32 -11.18
N GLY A 346 5.43 10.63 -11.44
CA GLY A 346 5.58 11.20 -12.80
C GLY A 346 4.27 11.24 -13.58
N SER A 347 3.20 10.74 -12.98
CA SER A 347 1.82 10.91 -13.43
C SER A 347 1.09 11.86 -12.50
N VAL A 348 0.20 12.68 -13.07
CA VAL A 348 -0.83 13.36 -12.28
C VAL A 348 -1.83 12.29 -11.89
N ILE A 349 -1.80 11.87 -10.63
CA ILE A 349 -2.91 11.10 -10.09
C ILE A 349 -4.07 12.07 -10.01
N THR A 350 -5.16 11.76 -10.70
CA THR A 350 -6.35 12.62 -10.84
C THR A 350 -7.50 12.18 -9.94
N THR A 351 -7.39 11.01 -9.32
CA THR A 351 -8.43 10.42 -8.47
C THR A 351 -7.81 9.82 -7.22
N LEU A 352 -8.60 9.76 -6.14
CA LEU A 352 -8.15 9.16 -4.89
C LEU A 352 -7.84 7.65 -5.12
N PRO A 353 -6.62 7.17 -4.81
CA PRO A 353 -6.25 5.79 -5.04
C PRO A 353 -6.97 4.90 -4.02
N LEU A 354 -8.13 4.41 -4.38
CA LEU A 354 -8.93 3.51 -3.55
C LEU A 354 -8.90 2.12 -4.18
N ILE A 355 -8.09 1.24 -3.60
CA ILE A 355 -7.95 -0.14 -4.06
C ILE A 355 -8.64 -1.06 -3.08
N LEU A 356 -9.52 -1.91 -3.59
CA LEU A 356 -10.29 -2.86 -2.81
C LEU A 356 -9.70 -4.24 -2.94
N ASN A 357 -9.42 -4.87 -1.81
CA ASN A 357 -9.16 -6.30 -1.75
C ASN A 357 -10.43 -7.00 -1.23
N PRO A 358 -11.11 -7.82 -2.05
CA PRO A 358 -12.31 -8.55 -1.61
C PRO A 358 -12.08 -9.42 -0.37
N TRP A 359 -10.87 -9.94 -0.21
CA TRP A 359 -10.50 -10.74 0.95
C TRP A 359 -10.49 -9.93 2.25
N ASP A 360 -10.08 -8.65 2.20
CA ASP A 360 -10.06 -7.77 3.36
C ASP A 360 -11.50 -7.49 3.83
N ILE A 361 -12.44 -7.28 2.91
CA ILE A 361 -13.86 -7.08 3.22
C ILE A 361 -14.45 -8.34 3.87
N LEU A 362 -14.17 -9.52 3.31
CA LEU A 362 -14.66 -10.79 3.84
C LEU A 362 -14.13 -11.05 5.25
N LEU A 363 -12.82 -10.91 5.45
CA LEU A 363 -12.19 -11.07 6.75
C LEU A 363 -12.75 -10.07 7.76
N LEU A 364 -12.89 -8.80 7.39
CA LEU A 364 -13.44 -7.77 8.25
C LEU A 364 -14.87 -8.11 8.69
N ASN A 365 -15.72 -8.57 7.78
CA ASN A 365 -17.08 -8.99 8.10
C ASN A 365 -17.11 -10.18 9.08
N ILE A 366 -16.25 -11.18 8.88
CA ILE A 366 -16.13 -12.33 9.80
C ILE A 366 -15.72 -11.86 11.19
N VAL A 367 -14.70 -11.01 11.29
CA VAL A 367 -14.20 -10.53 12.59
C VAL A 367 -15.26 -9.66 13.29
N VAL A 368 -16.03 -8.84 12.56
CA VAL A 368 -17.09 -7.99 13.15
C VAL A 368 -18.20 -8.82 13.76
N VAL A 369 -18.63 -9.88 13.07
CA VAL A 369 -19.65 -10.80 13.58
C VAL A 369 -19.13 -11.50 14.84
N ALA A 370 -17.90 -12.03 14.79
CA ALA A 370 -17.27 -12.66 15.95
C ALA A 370 -17.16 -11.68 17.13
N LEU A 371 -16.73 -10.45 16.88
CA LEU A 371 -16.59 -9.42 17.91
C LEU A 371 -17.94 -8.99 18.49
N SER A 372 -19.00 -8.95 17.68
CA SER A 372 -20.37 -8.69 18.14
C SER A 372 -20.88 -9.79 19.07
N MET A 373 -20.54 -11.06 18.79
CA MET A 373 -20.81 -12.17 19.70
C MET A 373 -20.06 -12.00 21.02
N VAL A 374 -18.77 -11.64 20.97
CA VAL A 374 -17.96 -11.40 22.17
C VAL A 374 -18.51 -10.24 23.00
N ALA A 375 -18.94 -9.14 22.36
CA ALA A 375 -19.56 -7.98 23.01
C ALA A 375 -20.82 -8.36 23.81
N ALA A 376 -21.59 -9.33 23.31
CA ALA A 376 -22.79 -9.81 23.96
C ALA A 376 -22.54 -10.84 25.08
N LEU A 377 -21.34 -11.40 25.22
CA LEU A 377 -21.08 -12.44 26.23
C LEU A 377 -21.31 -11.94 27.66
N TYR A 378 -20.86 -10.73 27.98
CA TYR A 378 -21.04 -10.16 29.33
C TYR A 378 -22.52 -9.86 29.63
N PRO A 379 -23.25 -9.10 28.78
CA PRO A 379 -24.69 -8.88 28.95
C PRO A 379 -25.51 -10.17 28.97
N ALA A 380 -25.21 -11.13 28.09
CA ALA A 380 -25.92 -12.41 28.03
C ALA A 380 -25.73 -13.23 29.31
N ARG A 381 -24.53 -13.22 29.89
CA ARG A 381 -24.26 -13.84 31.20
C ARG A 381 -25.05 -13.15 32.31
N LYS A 382 -25.06 -11.82 32.33
CA LYS A 382 -25.85 -11.02 33.30
C LYS A 382 -27.34 -11.35 33.20
N ALA A 383 -27.90 -11.36 31.98
CA ALA A 383 -29.29 -11.70 31.71
C ALA A 383 -29.66 -13.11 32.19
N SER A 384 -28.79 -14.09 31.92
CA SER A 384 -29.03 -15.48 32.32
C SER A 384 -28.98 -15.73 33.83
N ARG A 385 -28.52 -14.76 34.63
CA ARG A 385 -28.41 -14.88 36.10
C ARG A 385 -29.43 -14.03 36.86
N ILE A 386 -30.40 -13.46 36.17
CA ILE A 386 -31.50 -12.71 36.80
C ILE A 386 -32.36 -13.69 37.61
N ASP A 387 -32.72 -13.34 38.84
CA ASP A 387 -33.67 -14.12 39.65
C ASP A 387 -35.11 -13.89 39.12
N PRO A 388 -35.84 -14.94 38.71
CA PRO A 388 -37.20 -14.82 38.21
C PRO A 388 -38.16 -14.13 39.21
N VAL A 389 -37.98 -14.37 40.51
CA VAL A 389 -38.85 -13.82 41.56
C VAL A 389 -38.63 -12.31 41.70
N ILE A 390 -37.37 -11.87 41.68
CA ILE A 390 -37.00 -10.45 41.73
C ILE A 390 -37.42 -9.75 40.45
N ALA A 391 -37.23 -10.38 39.29
CA ALA A 391 -37.63 -9.83 38.00
C ALA A 391 -39.13 -9.56 37.90
N LEU A 392 -39.97 -10.46 38.43
CA LEU A 392 -41.43 -10.36 38.35
C LEU A 392 -42.04 -9.39 39.37
N ARG A 393 -41.41 -9.22 40.54
CA ARG A 393 -41.87 -8.25 41.55
C ARG A 393 -41.70 -6.79 41.10
N GLY A 394 -40.87 -6.55 40.09
CA GLY A 394 -40.42 -5.22 39.72
C GLY A 394 -39.47 -4.72 40.81
N GLY A 395 -38.21 -4.49 40.44
CA GLY A 395 -37.25 -3.86 41.36
C GLY A 395 -37.80 -2.56 41.92
#